data_AF-A0A928MZ47-F1
#
_entry.id   AF-A0A928MZ47-F1
#
_cell.length_a   1.000
_cell.length_b   1.000
_cell.length_c   1.000
_cell.angle_alpha   90.00
_cell.angle_beta   90.00
_cell.angle_gamma   90.00
#
_symmetry.space_group_name_H-M   'P 1'
#
loop_
_entity.id
_entity.type
_entity.pdbx_description
1 polymer ?
#
loop_
_entity_poly.entity_id
_entity_poly.type
_entity_poly.pdbx_seq_one_letter_code
_entity_poly.pdbx_strand_id
1 'polypeptide(L)'
;DDSRVKTDGRFLNENSISESIIEKIKKLNNLANERGQTLAQMALSWVYSKEGITSVLIGASKDSQILENIKMKENTTFSKEELDLIDEIVK
;
A
#
# COMPACT_ATOMS: atom_id res chain seq x y z
N ASP A 1 10.04 -5.04 -12.60
CA ASP A 1 8.88 -4.57 -13.37
C ASP A 1 7.72 -5.57 -13.38
N ASP A 2 6.88 -5.59 -12.33
CA ASP A 2 5.67 -6.45 -12.27
C ASP A 2 4.43 -5.61 -11.85
N SER A 3 4.43 -4.32 -12.24
CA SER A 3 3.34 -3.39 -11.92
C SER A 3 2.12 -3.69 -12.80
N ARG A 4 0.92 -3.70 -12.20
CA ARG A 4 -0.36 -3.93 -12.91
C ARG A 4 -0.63 -2.94 -14.04
N VAL A 5 -0.02 -1.75 -13.96
CA VAL A 5 -0.05 -0.73 -15.01
C VAL A 5 0.54 -1.27 -16.32
N LYS A 6 1.58 -2.11 -16.24
CA LYS A 6 2.27 -2.69 -17.41
C LYS A 6 1.62 -3.99 -17.91
N THR A 7 0.77 -4.65 -17.12
CA THR A 7 0.25 -5.99 -17.42
C THR A 7 -1.24 -6.05 -17.74
N ASP A 8 -2.06 -5.07 -17.33
CA ASP A 8 -3.50 -5.03 -17.65
C ASP A 8 -4.01 -3.61 -17.96
N GLY A 9 -3.80 -3.17 -19.20
CA GLY A 9 -4.19 -1.84 -19.70
C GLY A 9 -5.69 -1.55 -19.75
N ARG A 10 -6.56 -2.49 -19.33
CA ARG A 10 -8.01 -2.27 -19.25
C ARG A 10 -8.43 -1.46 -18.02
N PHE A 11 -7.63 -1.45 -16.96
CA PHE A 11 -8.00 -0.87 -15.66
C PHE A 11 -7.10 0.27 -15.19
N LEU A 12 -5.84 0.32 -15.63
CA LEU A 12 -4.86 1.35 -15.27
C LEU A 12 -4.14 1.84 -16.53
N ASN A 13 -4.45 3.07 -16.95
CA ASN A 13 -3.76 3.73 -18.07
C ASN A 13 -2.55 4.52 -17.55
N GLU A 14 -1.45 4.53 -18.30
CA GLU A 14 -0.24 5.29 -17.92
C GLU A 14 -0.54 6.80 -17.74
N ASN A 15 -1.49 7.34 -18.51
CA ASN A 15 -1.97 8.72 -18.39
C ASN A 15 -2.71 9.01 -17.07
N SER A 16 -3.07 7.99 -16.29
CA SER A 16 -3.69 8.14 -14.97
C SER A 16 -2.66 8.34 -13.85
N ILE A 17 -1.36 8.26 -14.15
CA ILE A 17 -0.27 8.44 -13.19
C ILE A 17 0.36 9.82 -13.42
N SER A 18 -0.11 10.82 -12.69
CA SER A 18 0.52 12.13 -12.66
C SER A 18 1.82 12.10 -11.86
N GLU A 19 2.73 13.05 -12.12
CA GLU A 19 3.93 13.25 -11.32
C GLU A 19 3.61 13.44 -9.83
N SER A 20 2.50 14.14 -9.53
CA SER A 20 2.02 14.32 -8.15
C SER A 20 1.65 13.00 -7.47
N ILE A 21 1.05 12.04 -8.19
CA ILE A 21 0.75 10.70 -7.65
C ILE A 21 2.05 9.93 -7.40
N ILE A 22 3.03 10.03 -8.29
CA ILE A 22 4.34 9.39 -8.12
C ILE A 22 5.05 9.93 -6.87
N GLU A 23 4.99 11.23 -6.63
CA GLU A 23 5.57 11.83 -5.42
C GLU A 23 4.89 11.33 -4.14
N LYS A 24 3.55 11.24 -4.13
CA LYS A 24 2.81 10.67 -3.00
C LYS A 24 3.21 9.22 -2.74
N ILE A 25 3.30 8.40 -3.80
CA ILE A 25 3.74 7.00 -3.72
C ILE A 25 5.15 6.91 -3.13
N LYS A 26 6.09 7.76 -3.57
CA LYS A 26 7.47 7.77 -3.03
C LYS A 26 7.49 8.10 -1.54
N LYS A 27 6.74 9.12 -1.11
CA LYS A 27 6.65 9.51 0.31
C LYS A 27 6.07 8.37 1.17
N LEU A 28 4.97 7.75 0.73
CA LEU A 28 4.38 6.60 1.41
C LEU A 28 5.33 5.41 1.45
N ASN A 29 6.10 5.16 0.38
CA ASN A 29 7.08 4.08 0.35
C ASN A 29 8.22 4.30 1.35
N ASN A 30 8.66 5.54 1.56
CA ASN A 30 9.66 5.84 2.57
C ASN A 30 9.15 5.53 3.98
N LEU A 31 7.92 5.95 4.31
CA LEU A 31 7.28 5.62 5.58
C LEU A 31 7.13 4.10 5.77
N ALA A 32 6.75 3.37 4.70
CA ALA A 32 6.66 1.91 4.77
C ALA A 32 8.01 1.27 5.12
N ASN A 33 9.10 1.75 4.50
CA ASN A 33 10.45 1.26 4.81
C ASN A 33 10.87 1.55 6.26
N GLU A 34 10.53 2.73 6.79
CA GLU A 34 10.78 3.08 8.20
C GLU A 34 10.03 2.14 9.16
N ARG A 35 8.83 1.69 8.77
CA ARG A 35 8.03 0.70 9.49
C ARG A 35 8.51 -0.75 9.29
N GLY A 36 9.53 -0.98 8.47
CA GLY A 36 10.03 -2.32 8.12
C GLY A 36 9.09 -3.11 7.21
N GLN A 37 8.21 -2.44 6.46
CA GLN A 37 7.19 -3.04 5.60
C GLN A 37 7.37 -2.62 4.14
N THR A 38 6.90 -3.44 3.20
CA THR A 38 6.70 -2.96 1.82
C THR A 38 5.49 -2.02 1.76
N LEU A 39 5.42 -1.13 0.77
CA LEU A 39 4.28 -0.22 0.61
C LEU A 39 2.94 -1.00 0.53
N ALA A 40 2.93 -2.15 -0.14
CA ALA A 40 1.76 -3.01 -0.22
C ALA A 40 1.36 -3.56 1.17
N GLN A 41 2.32 -4.02 1.96
CA GLN A 41 2.07 -4.48 3.33
C GLN A 41 1.53 -3.36 4.20
N MET A 42 2.15 -2.17 4.19
CA MET A 42 1.68 -1.02 4.97
C MET A 42 0.24 -0.62 4.58
N ALA A 43 -0.10 -0.63 3.29
CA ALA A 43 -1.46 -0.34 2.84
C ALA A 43 -2.48 -1.37 3.38
N LEU A 44 -2.13 -2.66 3.36
CA LEU A 44 -2.99 -3.72 3.93
C LEU A 44 -3.14 -3.57 5.44
N SER A 45 -2.04 -3.31 6.15
CA SER A 45 -2.03 -3.04 7.60
C SER A 45 -2.91 -1.84 7.95
N TRP A 46 -2.88 -0.78 7.14
CA TRP A 46 -3.70 0.43 7.35
C TRP A 46 -5.19 0.17 7.16
N VAL A 47 -5.59 -0.64 6.18
CA VAL A 47 -7.00 -1.04 6.03
C VAL A 47 -7.41 -1.94 7.20
N TYR A 48 -6.56 -2.88 7.58
CA TYR A 48 -6.84 -3.83 8.66
C TYR A 48 -6.91 -3.16 10.04
N SER A 49 -6.21 -2.05 10.27
CA SER A 49 -6.20 -1.34 11.56
C SER A 49 -7.50 -0.57 11.86
N LYS A 50 -8.36 -0.38 10.86
CA LYS A 50 -9.62 0.37 11.02
C LYS A 50 -10.68 -0.46 11.73
N GLU A 51 -11.28 0.14 12.75
CA GLU A 51 -12.43 -0.44 13.43
C GLU A 51 -13.60 -0.66 12.44
N GLY A 52 -14.26 -1.82 12.54
CA GLY A 52 -15.37 -2.20 11.67
C GLY A 52 -14.99 -2.93 10.38
N ILE A 53 -13.69 -3.09 10.07
CA ILE A 53 -13.24 -3.93 8.95
C ILE A 53 -13.01 -5.37 9.41
N THR A 54 -13.75 -6.31 8.82
CA THR A 54 -13.66 -7.74 9.17
C THR A 54 -12.57 -8.48 8.38
N SER A 55 -12.34 -8.11 7.12
CA SER A 55 -11.36 -8.77 6.26
C SER A 55 -10.93 -7.87 5.11
N VAL A 56 -9.72 -8.12 4.60
CA VAL A 56 -9.13 -7.41 3.45
C VAL A 56 -9.01 -8.39 2.29
N LEU A 57 -9.66 -8.09 1.16
CA LEU A 57 -9.61 -8.92 -0.03
C LEU A 57 -8.37 -8.57 -0.87
N ILE A 58 -7.47 -9.53 -1.06
CA ILE A 58 -6.26 -9.37 -1.87
C ILE A 58 -6.33 -10.19 -3.15
N GLY A 59 -5.90 -9.58 -4.26
CA GLY A 59 -5.63 -10.30 -5.50
C GLY A 59 -4.15 -10.63 -5.59
N ALA A 60 -3.81 -11.87 -5.92
CA ALA A 60 -2.45 -12.31 -6.17
C ALA A 60 -2.37 -13.00 -7.53
N SER A 61 -1.35 -12.66 -8.33
CA SER A 61 -1.03 -13.31 -9.61
C SER A 61 0.03 -14.41 -9.44
N LYS A 62 0.72 -14.45 -8.29
CA LYS A 62 1.74 -15.45 -7.94
C LYS A 62 1.67 -15.77 -6.45
N ASP A 63 1.97 -17.01 -6.07
CA ASP A 63 1.91 -17.49 -4.68
C ASP A 63 2.79 -16.67 -3.71
N SER A 64 3.92 -16.18 -4.20
CA SER A 64 4.83 -15.33 -3.42
C SER A 64 4.15 -14.06 -2.89
N GLN A 65 3.20 -13.48 -3.64
CA GLN A 65 2.47 -12.29 -3.21
C GLN A 65 1.53 -12.59 -2.05
N ILE A 66 0.96 -13.80 -1.97
CA ILE A 66 0.14 -14.22 -0.84
C ILE A 66 1.01 -14.24 0.43
N LEU A 67 2.17 -14.90 0.36
CA LEU A 67 3.11 -15.00 1.47
C LEU A 67 3.62 -13.62 1.90
N GLU A 68 3.92 -12.74 0.95
CA GLU A 68 4.35 -11.37 1.25
C GLU A 68 3.24 -10.54 1.91
N ASN A 69 2.01 -10.64 1.41
CA ASN A 69 0.87 -9.90 1.95
C ASN A 69 0.49 -10.37 3.37
N ILE A 70 0.68 -11.64 3.71
CA ILE A 70 0.43 -12.15 5.07
C ILE A 70 1.34 -11.48 6.11
N LYS A 71 2.57 -11.10 5.74
CA LYS A 71 3.51 -10.40 6.63
C LYS A 71 3.03 -9.00 7.06
N MET A 72 1.99 -8.44 6.43
CA MET A 72 1.36 -7.20 6.91
C MET A 72 0.93 -7.28 8.39
N LYS A 73 0.63 -8.48 8.88
CA LYS A 73 0.25 -8.73 10.27
C LYS A 73 1.37 -8.46 11.29
N GLU A 74 2.62 -8.37 10.84
CA GLU A 74 3.77 -8.12 11.72
C GLU A 74 3.77 -6.68 12.28
N ASN A 75 3.14 -5.72 11.60
CA ASN A 75 3.02 -4.35 12.07
C ASN A 75 1.70 -3.70 11.61
N THR A 76 0.62 -3.95 12.38
CA THR A 76 -0.74 -3.43 12.10
C THR A 76 -1.11 -2.19 12.90
N THR A 77 -0.26 -1.75 13.82
CA THR A 77 -0.52 -0.58 14.65
C THR A 77 0.09 0.65 13.98
N PHE A 78 -0.65 1.76 14.02
CA PHE A 78 -0.16 3.05 13.56
C PHE A 78 -0.18 4.02 14.74
N SER A 79 0.92 4.76 14.92
CA SER A 79 0.97 5.89 15.83
C SER A 79 0.14 7.05 15.26
N LYS A 80 -0.17 8.02 16.11
CA LYS A 80 -0.90 9.21 15.66
C LYS A 80 -0.09 9.99 14.62
N GLU A 81 1.21 10.10 14.84
CA GLU A 81 2.15 10.79 13.95
C GLU A 81 2.19 10.13 12.56
N GLU A 82 2.17 8.80 12.50
CA GLU A 82 2.13 8.06 11.24
C GLU A 82 0.81 8.29 10.49
N LEU A 83 -0.32 8.30 11.19
CA LEU A 83 -1.63 8.58 10.61
C LEU A 83 -1.71 10.02 10.08
N ASP A 84 -1.25 11.00 10.87
CA ASP A 84 -1.24 12.41 10.49
C ASP A 84 -0.35 12.61 9.25
N LEU A 85 0.80 11.93 9.17
CA LEU A 85 1.69 11.98 8.00
C LEU A 85 1.05 11.33 6.76
N ILE A 86 0.38 10.19 6.91
CA ILE A 86 -0.35 9.55 5.80
C ILE A 86 -1.40 10.53 5.26
N ASP A 87 -2.19 11.15 6.14
CA ASP A 87 -3.22 12.12 5.78
C ASP A 87 -2.66 13.37 5.09
N GLU A 88 -1.50 13.87 5.54
CA GLU A 88 -0.79 14.97 4.87
C GLU A 88 -0.33 14.58 3.46
N ILE A 89 0.19 13.36 3.28
CA ILE A 89 0.66 12.89 1.98
C ILE A 89 -0.50 12.68 1.00
N VAL A 90 -1.65 12.15 1.44
CA VAL A 90 -2.76 11.83 0.54
C VAL A 90 -3.65 13.02 0.19
N LYS A 91 -3.70 14.07 1.02
CA LYS A 91 -4.36 15.35 0.70
C LYS A 91 -3.87 15.92 -0.64
#